data_AF-A0A8H2NUB5-F1
#
_entry.id   AF-A0A8H2NUB5-F1
#
_cell.length_a   1.000
_cell.length_b   1.000
_cell.length_c   1.000
_cell.angle_alpha   90.00
_cell.angle_beta   90.00
_cell.angle_gamma   90.00
#
_symmetry.space_group_name_H-M   'P 1'
#
loop_
_entity.id
_entity.type
_entity.pdbx_description
1 polymer ?
#
loop_
_entity_poly.entity_id
_entity_poly.type
_entity_poly.pdbx_seq_one_letter_code
_entity_poly.pdbx_strand_id
1 'polypeptide(L)'
;MTAQLNQLPAKTWWLQGLVDTFLARVSRWPLRCRQGLKISAGLSAALLVLGILTTPLNLYSQAAFAAVCFAASLIIRKQAGRLAILTLITLSLIASLRYMYWRLTDTLGFDNWQDAVFGYGLVLAELYALLVLVFGYVQTAWPLHRTPQFLQQPPAEWPTVDVFIPTYNEALGIVKLVVLAAQAIDWPEGKLRVHMLDDGRREEFKVFCQQIGVNYITRDNNRHAKAGNLNEALKVTDGEFIAIFDADHVPTRSFLQITMGWFLKDPNLALL
;
A
#
# COMPACT_ATOMS: atom_id res chain seq x y z
N MET A 1 -27.64 -10.05 -1.53
CA MET A 1 -27.15 -11.42 -1.83
C MET A 1 -25.72 -11.52 -1.31
N THR A 2 -25.55 -11.57 0.01
CA THR A 2 -24.37 -10.96 0.66
C THR A 2 -24.12 -11.58 2.05
N ALA A 3 -23.73 -12.87 2.10
CA ALA A 3 -23.52 -13.59 3.37
C ALA A 3 -22.51 -14.76 3.32
N GLN A 4 -21.62 -14.86 2.32
CA GLN A 4 -20.75 -16.05 2.14
C GLN A 4 -19.25 -15.79 1.87
N LEU A 5 -18.74 -14.56 1.99
CA LEU A 5 -17.32 -14.24 1.73
C LEU A 5 -16.41 -14.29 2.98
N ASN A 6 -16.75 -15.09 4.00
CA ASN A 6 -15.92 -15.27 5.21
C ASN A 6 -15.68 -16.75 5.59
N GLN A 7 -16.06 -17.72 4.74
CA GLN A 7 -15.73 -19.13 4.98
C GLN A 7 -14.30 -19.43 4.51
N LEU A 8 -13.34 -19.35 5.46
CA LEU A 8 -12.02 -19.95 5.30
C LEU A 8 -12.17 -21.47 5.02
N PRO A 9 -11.32 -22.07 4.15
CA PRO A 9 -11.46 -23.47 3.77
C PRO A 9 -11.31 -24.40 4.98
N ALA A 10 -12.30 -25.27 5.20
CA ALA A 10 -12.57 -25.96 6.47
C ALA A 10 -11.61 -27.12 6.86
N LYS A 11 -10.29 -26.96 6.68
CA LYS A 11 -9.28 -28.02 6.93
C LYS A 11 -8.33 -27.79 8.12
N THR A 12 -8.41 -26.66 8.82
CA THR A 12 -7.47 -26.28 9.91
C THR A 12 -8.09 -26.23 11.31
N TRP A 13 -9.39 -26.52 11.45
CA TRP A 13 -10.20 -26.29 12.66
C TRP A 13 -9.59 -26.85 13.97
N TRP A 14 -9.05 -28.07 13.95
CA TRP A 14 -8.51 -28.72 15.14
C TRP A 14 -7.18 -28.12 15.63
N LEU A 15 -6.28 -27.73 14.71
CA LEU A 15 -5.04 -27.03 15.06
C LEU A 15 -5.32 -25.63 15.59
N GLN A 16 -6.26 -24.91 14.97
CA GLN A 16 -6.68 -23.59 15.44
C GLN A 16 -7.32 -23.69 16.83
N GLY A 17 -8.26 -24.62 17.05
CA GLY A 17 -8.87 -24.84 18.36
C GLY A 17 -7.87 -25.18 19.48
N LEU A 18 -6.82 -25.95 19.19
CA LEU A 18 -5.73 -26.22 20.14
C LEU A 18 -4.90 -24.96 20.44
N VAL A 19 -4.52 -24.20 19.42
CA VAL A 19 -3.77 -22.94 19.56
C VAL A 19 -4.60 -21.90 20.33
N ASP A 20 -5.88 -21.74 20.01
CA ASP A 20 -6.79 -20.80 20.67
C ASP A 20 -7.03 -21.20 22.13
N THR A 21 -7.19 -22.49 22.42
CA THR A 21 -7.29 -23.00 23.81
C THR A 21 -6.01 -22.75 24.61
N PHE A 22 -4.84 -22.90 23.99
CA PHE A 22 -3.55 -22.58 24.61
C PHE A 22 -3.39 -21.08 24.85
N LEU A 23 -3.69 -20.24 23.84
CA LEU A 23 -3.64 -18.78 23.96
C LEU A 23 -4.63 -18.26 25.01
N ALA A 24 -5.84 -18.83 25.10
CA ALA A 24 -6.85 -18.50 26.12
C ALA A 24 -6.50 -19.00 27.54
N ARG A 25 -5.50 -19.88 27.68
CA ARG A 25 -4.91 -20.29 28.96
C ARG A 25 -3.73 -19.37 29.33
N VAL A 26 -2.84 -19.08 28.38
CA VAL A 26 -1.68 -18.18 28.57
C VAL A 26 -2.12 -16.72 28.78
N SER A 27 -3.23 -16.27 28.18
CA SER A 27 -3.78 -14.92 28.37
C SER A 27 -4.14 -14.59 29.82
N ARG A 28 -4.43 -15.61 30.65
CA ARG A 28 -4.77 -15.48 32.07
C ARG A 28 -3.55 -15.30 32.98
N TRP A 29 -2.33 -15.50 32.49
CA TRP A 29 -1.10 -15.38 33.28
C TRP A 29 -0.75 -13.92 33.61
N PRO A 30 0.06 -13.65 34.65
CA PRO A 30 0.61 -12.32 34.92
C PRO A 30 1.36 -11.75 33.69
N LEU A 31 1.33 -10.42 33.52
CA LEU A 31 1.92 -9.75 32.35
C LEU A 31 3.41 -10.08 32.19
N ARG A 32 4.17 -10.07 33.30
CA ARG A 32 5.60 -10.44 33.34
C ARG A 32 5.85 -11.87 32.85
N CYS A 33 5.00 -12.83 33.23
CA CYS A 33 5.12 -14.22 32.78
C CYS A 33 4.81 -14.37 31.28
N ARG A 34 3.82 -13.63 30.76
CA ARG A 34 3.53 -13.56 29.31
C ARG A 34 4.65 -12.91 28.51
N GLN A 35 5.27 -11.85 29.05
CA GLN A 35 6.42 -11.19 28.44
C GLN A 35 7.65 -12.12 28.43
N GLY A 36 7.96 -12.76 29.56
CA GLY A 36 9.04 -13.73 29.67
C GLY A 36 8.90 -14.90 28.68
N LEU A 37 7.70 -15.48 28.57
CA LEU A 37 7.43 -16.56 27.61
C LEU A 37 7.58 -16.10 26.14
N LYS A 38 7.16 -14.87 25.81
CA LYS A 38 7.36 -14.30 24.46
C LYS A 38 8.82 -14.06 24.15
N ILE A 39 9.58 -13.53 25.12
CA ILE A 39 11.02 -13.26 24.97
C ILE A 39 11.80 -14.57 24.83
N SER A 40 11.55 -15.57 25.68
CA SER A 40 12.24 -16.86 25.58
C SER A 40 11.90 -17.61 24.28
N ALA A 41 10.63 -17.61 23.85
CA ALA A 41 10.26 -18.17 22.55
C ALA A 41 10.92 -17.43 21.37
N GLY A 42 11.01 -16.10 21.43
CA GLY A 42 11.68 -15.28 20.41
C GLY A 42 13.19 -15.53 20.36
N LEU A 43 13.86 -15.63 21.50
CA LEU A 43 15.29 -15.97 21.60
C LEU A 43 15.57 -17.39 21.08
N SER A 44 14.75 -18.38 21.47
CA SER A 44 14.87 -19.74 20.94
C SER A 44 14.66 -19.81 19.43
N ALA A 45 13.70 -19.07 18.89
CA ALA A 45 13.49 -18.96 17.45
C ALA A 45 14.68 -18.28 16.74
N ALA A 46 15.24 -17.22 17.31
CA ALA A 46 16.42 -16.55 16.78
C ALA A 46 17.67 -17.45 16.78
N LEU A 47 17.89 -18.25 17.83
CA LEU A 47 18.97 -19.23 17.90
C LEU A 47 18.79 -20.37 16.88
N LEU A 48 17.57 -20.87 16.69
CA LEU A 48 17.27 -21.88 15.67
C LEU A 48 17.49 -21.32 14.25
N VAL A 49 17.05 -20.09 13.98
CA VAL A 49 17.33 -19.40 12.71
C VAL A 49 18.84 -19.23 12.53
N LEU A 50 19.57 -18.72 13.52
CA LEU A 50 21.03 -18.56 13.43
C LEU A 50 21.74 -19.88 13.10
N GLY A 51 21.33 -21.00 13.71
CA GLY A 51 21.82 -22.33 13.36
C GLY A 51 21.52 -22.72 11.90
N ILE A 52 20.30 -22.47 11.41
CA ILE A 52 19.90 -22.72 10.02
C ILE A 52 20.68 -21.82 9.04
N LEU A 53 21.03 -20.59 9.42
CA LEU A 53 21.83 -19.69 8.58
C LEU A 53 23.29 -20.13 8.52
N THR A 54 23.90 -20.44 9.66
CA THR A 54 25.36 -20.64 9.78
C THR A 54 25.83 -22.08 9.53
N THR A 55 24.96 -23.08 9.57
CA THR A 55 25.36 -24.50 9.34
C THR A 55 25.91 -24.68 7.91
N PRO A 56 27.18 -25.09 7.73
CA PRO A 56 27.70 -25.40 6.40
C PRO A 56 26.99 -26.66 5.86
N LEU A 57 26.53 -26.60 4.61
CA LEU A 57 25.94 -27.74 3.91
C LEU A 57 26.70 -27.97 2.60
N ASN A 58 26.96 -29.23 2.27
CA ASN A 58 27.44 -29.60 0.94
C ASN A 58 26.37 -29.27 -0.13
N LEU A 59 26.79 -29.21 -1.41
CA LEU A 59 25.94 -28.83 -2.54
C LEU A 59 24.62 -29.63 -2.61
N TYR A 60 24.64 -30.94 -2.38
CA TYR A 60 23.45 -31.79 -2.44
C TYR A 60 22.48 -31.49 -1.29
N SER A 61 23.00 -31.33 -0.07
CA SER A 61 22.19 -30.96 1.10
C SER A 61 21.62 -29.54 0.98
N GLN A 62 22.38 -28.60 0.43
CA GLN A 62 21.91 -27.24 0.15
C GLN A 62 20.83 -27.22 -0.95
N ALA A 63 21.01 -27.99 -2.02
CA ALA A 63 20.03 -28.12 -3.09
C ALA A 63 18.73 -28.79 -2.61
N ALA A 64 18.84 -29.84 -1.79
CA ALA A 64 17.68 -30.48 -1.16
C ALA A 64 16.92 -29.52 -0.21
N PHE A 65 17.65 -28.76 0.62
CA PHE A 65 17.07 -27.72 1.48
C PHE A 65 16.31 -26.66 0.66
N ALA A 66 16.94 -26.12 -0.39
CA ALA A 66 16.32 -25.14 -1.28
C ALA A 66 15.07 -25.70 -1.99
N ALA A 67 15.14 -26.94 -2.48
CA ALA A 67 14.00 -27.60 -3.12
C ALA A 67 12.82 -27.83 -2.16
N VAL A 68 13.10 -28.20 -0.89
CA VAL A 68 12.07 -28.36 0.15
C VAL A 68 11.45 -27.01 0.52
N CYS A 69 12.25 -25.96 0.73
CA CYS A 69 11.74 -24.61 0.99
C CYS A 69 10.92 -24.06 -0.18
N PHE A 70 11.33 -24.33 -1.43
CA PHE A 70 10.59 -23.93 -2.62
C PHE A 70 9.27 -24.69 -2.74
N ALA A 71 9.28 -26.03 -2.60
CA ALA A 71 8.05 -26.84 -2.60
C ALA A 71 7.07 -26.41 -1.49
N ALA A 72 7.57 -26.14 -0.28
CA ALA A 72 6.78 -25.59 0.81
C ALA A 72 6.17 -24.23 0.43
N SER A 73 6.95 -23.31 -0.17
CA SER A 73 6.42 -22.01 -0.62
C SER A 73 5.33 -22.14 -1.70
N LEU A 74 5.48 -23.08 -2.64
CA LEU A 74 4.50 -23.37 -3.69
C LEU A 74 3.18 -23.96 -3.16
N ILE A 75 3.22 -24.59 -1.98
CA ILE A 75 2.04 -25.09 -1.25
C ILE A 75 1.43 -23.97 -0.39
N ILE A 76 2.25 -23.25 0.38
CA ILE A 76 1.80 -22.20 1.31
C ILE A 76 1.16 -21.03 0.55
N ARG A 77 1.69 -20.64 -0.62
CA ARG A 77 1.09 -19.57 -1.45
C ARG A 77 -0.34 -19.82 -1.94
N LYS A 78 -0.85 -21.06 -1.83
CA LYS A 78 -2.24 -21.42 -2.14
C LYS A 78 -3.20 -21.15 -0.96
N GLN A 79 -2.67 -20.82 0.22
CA GLN A 79 -3.44 -20.54 1.42
C GLN A 79 -3.66 -19.03 1.55
N ALA A 80 -4.91 -18.61 1.72
CA ALA A 80 -5.24 -17.23 2.01
C ALA A 80 -4.91 -16.87 3.48
N GLY A 81 -4.49 -15.63 3.71
CA GLY A 81 -4.40 -15.04 5.06
C GLY A 81 -2.97 -14.78 5.56
N ARG A 82 -2.92 -13.98 6.65
CA ARG A 82 -1.69 -13.35 7.18
C ARG A 82 -0.59 -14.33 7.60
N LEU A 83 -0.94 -15.51 8.10
CA LEU A 83 0.04 -16.53 8.49
C LEU A 83 0.78 -17.12 7.28
N ALA A 84 0.12 -17.31 6.14
CA ALA A 84 0.76 -17.78 4.92
C ALA A 84 1.78 -16.73 4.41
N ILE A 85 1.38 -15.45 4.37
CA ILE A 85 2.26 -14.33 4.00
C ILE A 85 3.50 -14.26 4.90
N LEU A 86 3.31 -14.26 6.22
CA LEU A 86 4.42 -14.20 7.18
C LEU A 86 5.34 -15.42 7.09
N THR A 87 4.81 -16.62 6.78
CA THR A 87 5.63 -17.83 6.60
C THR A 87 6.45 -17.76 5.31
N LEU A 88 5.88 -17.23 4.21
CA LEU A 88 6.60 -17.01 2.95
C LEU A 88 7.72 -15.97 3.11
N ILE A 89 7.44 -14.86 3.82
CA ILE A 89 8.44 -13.86 4.21
C ILE A 89 9.57 -14.52 5.02
N THR A 90 9.22 -15.34 6.01
CA THR A 90 10.21 -16.03 6.87
C THR A 90 11.07 -17.01 6.07
N LEU A 91 10.49 -17.82 5.19
CA LEU A 91 11.23 -18.73 4.31
C LEU A 91 12.18 -17.98 3.36
N SER A 92 11.71 -16.87 2.78
CA SER A 92 12.51 -16.02 1.90
C SER A 92 13.68 -15.35 2.63
N LEU A 93 13.44 -14.82 3.83
CA LEU A 93 14.50 -14.23 4.67
C LEU A 93 15.52 -15.29 5.10
N ILE A 94 15.10 -16.50 5.47
CA ILE A 94 16.02 -17.61 5.79
C ILE A 94 16.88 -17.96 4.57
N ALA A 95 16.29 -18.10 3.38
CA ALA A 95 17.03 -18.39 2.16
C ALA A 95 18.02 -17.25 1.80
N SER A 96 17.57 -15.99 1.87
CA SER A 96 18.36 -14.81 1.51
C SER A 96 19.51 -14.54 2.49
N LEU A 97 19.26 -14.68 3.80
CA LEU A 97 20.30 -14.52 4.83
C LEU A 97 21.29 -15.68 4.81
N ARG A 98 20.85 -16.91 4.47
CA ARG A 98 21.73 -18.07 4.32
C ARG A 98 22.62 -17.94 3.07
N TYR A 99 22.06 -17.40 1.99
CA TYR A 99 22.83 -17.00 0.82
C TYR A 99 23.87 -15.93 1.18
N MET A 100 23.46 -14.85 1.86
CA MET A 100 24.39 -13.77 2.24
C MET A 100 25.45 -14.22 3.25
N TYR A 101 25.16 -15.18 4.14
CA TYR A 101 26.17 -15.78 5.01
C TYR A 101 27.26 -16.46 4.17
N TRP A 102 26.89 -17.42 3.31
CA TRP A 102 27.81 -18.08 2.37
C TRP A 102 28.56 -17.08 1.47
N ARG A 103 27.86 -16.06 0.96
CA ARG A 103 28.45 -15.00 0.13
C ARG A 103 29.57 -14.27 0.87
N LEU A 104 29.37 -13.96 2.16
CA LEU A 104 30.33 -13.22 2.99
C LEU A 104 31.45 -14.11 3.58
N THR A 105 31.23 -15.40 3.78
CA THR A 105 32.26 -16.30 4.38
C THR A 105 33.07 -17.06 3.34
N ASP A 106 32.44 -17.54 2.26
CA ASP A 106 33.02 -18.58 1.38
C ASP A 106 33.38 -18.04 -0.01
N THR A 107 32.89 -16.85 -0.39
CA THR A 107 33.10 -16.27 -1.75
C THR A 107 33.96 -15.01 -1.80
N LEU A 108 34.52 -14.59 -0.65
CA LEU A 108 35.39 -13.42 -0.53
C LEU A 108 36.85 -13.84 -0.36
N GLY A 109 37.51 -14.08 -1.48
CA GLY A 109 38.94 -14.32 -1.58
C GLY A 109 39.41 -13.91 -2.98
N PHE A 110 40.15 -12.82 -3.07
CA PHE A 110 40.53 -12.19 -4.34
C PHE A 110 42.05 -12.00 -4.40
N ASP A 111 42.68 -12.57 -5.42
CA ASP A 111 44.13 -12.45 -5.62
C ASP A 111 44.54 -11.07 -6.16
N ASN A 112 43.67 -10.42 -6.95
CA ASN A 112 43.92 -9.10 -7.54
C ASN A 112 43.02 -8.01 -6.95
N TRP A 113 43.54 -6.79 -6.90
CA TRP A 113 42.79 -5.62 -6.43
C TRP A 113 41.59 -5.26 -7.31
N GLN A 114 41.63 -5.60 -8.60
CA GLN A 114 40.52 -5.36 -9.54
C GLN A 114 39.34 -6.29 -9.24
N ASP A 115 39.64 -7.59 -9.05
CA ASP A 115 38.66 -8.60 -8.66
C ASP A 115 38.03 -8.25 -7.30
N ALA A 116 38.84 -7.74 -6.36
CA ALA A 116 38.35 -7.23 -5.08
C ALA A 116 37.39 -6.04 -5.25
N VAL A 117 37.71 -5.04 -6.08
CA VAL A 117 36.83 -3.88 -6.34
C VAL A 117 35.48 -4.32 -6.90
N PHE A 118 35.46 -5.19 -7.91
CA PHE A 118 34.20 -5.70 -8.48
C PHE A 118 33.47 -6.65 -7.54
N GLY A 119 34.19 -7.51 -6.81
CA GLY A 119 33.63 -8.48 -5.88
C GLY A 119 32.96 -7.82 -4.66
N TYR A 120 33.65 -6.88 -4.00
CA TYR A 120 33.06 -6.10 -2.91
C TYR A 120 31.97 -5.14 -3.41
N GLY A 121 32.14 -4.54 -4.61
CA GLY A 121 31.10 -3.72 -5.24
C GLY A 121 29.80 -4.49 -5.49
N LEU A 122 29.90 -5.73 -5.96
CA LEU A 122 28.76 -6.63 -6.14
C LEU A 122 28.12 -6.99 -4.78
N VAL A 123 28.91 -7.33 -3.76
CA VAL A 123 28.37 -7.61 -2.41
C VAL A 123 27.68 -6.39 -1.79
N LEU A 124 28.16 -5.16 -2.05
CA LEU A 124 27.46 -3.94 -1.61
C LEU A 124 26.10 -3.77 -2.31
N ALA A 125 26.01 -4.10 -3.60
CA ALA A 125 24.74 -4.12 -4.33
C ALA A 125 23.78 -5.22 -3.83
N GLU A 126 24.30 -6.40 -3.49
CA GLU A 126 23.53 -7.51 -2.91
C GLU A 126 23.02 -7.18 -1.49
N LEU A 127 23.84 -6.52 -0.67
CA LEU A 127 23.44 -6.01 0.66
C LEU A 127 22.37 -4.92 0.53
N TYR A 128 22.48 -4.02 -0.45
CA TYR A 128 21.42 -3.05 -0.75
C TYR A 128 20.11 -3.74 -1.19
N ALA A 129 20.20 -4.75 -2.05
CA ALA A 129 19.04 -5.55 -2.47
C ALA A 129 18.37 -6.28 -1.29
N LEU A 130 19.16 -6.82 -0.34
CA LEU A 130 18.64 -7.41 0.90
C LEU A 130 17.94 -6.37 1.79
N LEU A 131 18.49 -5.16 1.92
CA LEU A 131 17.83 -4.08 2.67
C LEU A 131 16.49 -3.68 2.05
N VAL A 132 16.45 -3.51 0.73
CA VAL A 132 15.20 -3.23 -0.01
C VAL A 132 14.19 -4.38 0.15
N LEU A 133 14.64 -5.63 0.11
CA LEU A 133 13.80 -6.81 0.35
C LEU A 133 13.20 -6.82 1.77
N VAL A 134 14.01 -6.52 2.79
CA VAL A 134 13.56 -6.43 4.19
C VAL A 134 12.54 -5.30 4.37
N PHE A 135 12.78 -4.11 3.83
CA PHE A 135 11.81 -3.01 3.92
C PHE A 135 10.52 -3.31 3.15
N GLY A 136 10.60 -3.91 1.96
CA GLY A 136 9.45 -4.40 1.22
C GLY A 136 8.61 -5.40 2.04
N TYR A 137 9.26 -6.33 2.74
CA TYR A 137 8.55 -7.25 3.64
C TYR A 137 7.96 -6.59 4.88
N VAL A 138 8.60 -5.57 5.47
CA VAL A 138 7.99 -4.77 6.55
C VAL A 138 6.72 -4.07 6.06
N GLN A 139 6.74 -3.50 4.85
CA GLN A 139 5.58 -2.86 4.22
C GLN A 139 4.46 -3.86 3.89
N THR A 140 4.78 -5.05 3.36
CA THR A 140 3.79 -6.05 2.91
C THR A 140 3.36 -7.07 3.97
N ALA A 141 3.97 -7.10 5.16
CA ALA A 141 3.58 -8.01 6.24
C ALA A 141 2.19 -7.70 6.85
N TRP A 142 1.66 -6.49 6.63
CA TRP A 142 0.49 -5.97 7.35
C TRP A 142 -0.55 -5.22 6.49
N PRO A 143 -0.99 -5.75 5.32
CA PRO A 143 -1.89 -5.05 4.41
C PRO A 143 -3.22 -4.64 5.06
N LEU A 144 -3.50 -3.34 5.05
CA LEU A 144 -4.71 -2.74 5.63
C LEU A 144 -5.91 -2.94 4.71
N HIS A 145 -6.75 -3.92 5.02
CA HIS A 145 -8.00 -4.20 4.31
C HIS A 145 -9.10 -3.23 4.76
N ARG A 146 -9.00 -1.96 4.36
CA ARG A 146 -10.03 -0.94 4.62
C ARG A 146 -11.26 -1.21 3.75
N THR A 147 -12.44 -1.33 4.36
CA THR A 147 -13.72 -1.28 3.66
C THR A 147 -14.12 0.17 3.39
N PRO A 148 -14.97 0.46 2.39
CA PRO A 148 -15.68 1.73 2.33
C PRO A 148 -16.42 2.01 3.64
N GLN A 149 -16.44 3.28 4.07
CA GLN A 149 -17.25 3.74 5.18
C GLN A 149 -18.39 4.57 4.59
N PHE A 150 -19.62 4.05 4.67
CA PHE A 150 -20.79 4.77 4.17
C PHE A 150 -21.17 5.91 5.11
N LEU A 151 -21.66 6.99 4.50
CA LEU A 151 -22.22 8.15 5.18
C LEU A 151 -23.46 7.74 5.98
N GLN A 152 -23.52 8.11 7.26
CA GLN A 152 -24.63 7.75 8.16
C GLN A 152 -25.63 8.90 8.35
N GLN A 153 -25.15 10.15 8.27
CA GLN A 153 -25.97 11.36 8.36
C GLN A 153 -26.74 11.63 7.06
N PRO A 154 -27.89 12.34 7.10
CA PRO A 154 -28.68 12.62 5.91
C PRO A 154 -27.92 13.52 4.92
N PRO A 155 -28.28 13.51 3.61
CA PRO A 155 -27.58 14.31 2.59
C PRO A 155 -27.51 15.82 2.87
N ALA A 156 -28.50 16.38 3.58
CA ALA A 156 -28.49 17.78 4.00
C ALA A 156 -27.30 18.14 4.93
N GLU A 157 -26.75 17.15 5.65
CA GLU A 157 -25.62 17.30 6.58
C GLU A 157 -24.27 16.89 5.95
N TRP A 158 -24.23 16.43 4.70
CA TRP A 158 -22.95 16.09 4.05
C TRP A 158 -22.12 17.36 3.79
N PRO A 159 -20.78 17.30 3.82
CA PRO A 159 -19.93 18.48 3.63
C PRO A 159 -19.93 19.00 2.18
N THR A 160 -19.47 20.24 2.02
CA THR A 160 -19.12 20.83 0.73
C THR A 160 -17.84 20.20 0.16
N VAL A 161 -17.82 19.98 -1.15
CA VAL A 161 -16.68 19.37 -1.87
C VAL A 161 -16.38 20.16 -3.14
N ASP A 162 -15.16 20.66 -3.23
CA ASP A 162 -14.59 21.22 -4.46
C ASP A 162 -13.88 20.12 -5.25
N VAL A 163 -14.26 19.93 -6.52
CA VAL A 163 -13.64 18.96 -7.43
C VAL A 163 -12.70 19.70 -8.37
N PHE A 164 -11.40 19.44 -8.25
CA PHE A 164 -10.35 20.06 -9.05
C PHE A 164 -9.91 19.15 -10.20
N ILE A 165 -9.96 19.67 -11.42
CA ILE A 165 -9.54 18.98 -12.64
C ILE A 165 -8.42 19.80 -13.31
N PRO A 166 -7.15 19.64 -12.88
CA PRO A 166 -6.01 20.30 -13.51
C PRO A 166 -5.64 19.68 -14.85
N THR A 167 -5.32 20.53 -15.83
CA THR A 167 -4.87 20.14 -17.18
C THR A 167 -3.94 21.21 -17.75
N TYR A 168 -3.10 20.84 -18.72
CA TYR A 168 -2.13 21.72 -19.38
C TYR A 168 -2.16 21.61 -20.92
N ASN A 169 -2.13 20.39 -21.46
CA ASN A 169 -2.02 20.14 -22.91
C ASN A 169 -2.92 19.00 -23.42
N GLU A 170 -3.67 18.36 -22.55
CA GLU A 170 -4.59 17.26 -22.85
C GLU A 170 -5.77 17.79 -23.68
N ALA A 171 -6.17 17.07 -24.73
CA ALA A 171 -7.18 17.53 -25.67
C ALA A 171 -8.58 17.64 -25.02
N LEU A 172 -9.33 18.69 -25.36
CA LEU A 172 -10.67 18.97 -24.80
C LEU A 172 -11.62 17.77 -24.87
N GLY A 173 -11.54 16.94 -25.92
CA GLY A 173 -12.35 15.72 -26.06
C GLY A 173 -12.14 14.67 -24.95
N ILE A 174 -10.96 14.63 -24.31
CA ILE A 174 -10.66 13.75 -23.18
C ILE A 174 -11.19 14.39 -21.89
N VAL A 175 -10.73 15.61 -21.61
CA VAL A 175 -11.03 16.32 -20.34
C VAL A 175 -12.54 16.58 -20.18
N LYS A 176 -13.26 16.83 -21.29
CA LYS A 176 -14.72 16.97 -21.30
C LYS A 176 -15.44 15.75 -20.70
N LEU A 177 -14.92 14.54 -20.87
CA LEU A 177 -15.50 13.34 -20.26
C LEU A 177 -15.31 13.34 -18.73
N VAL A 178 -14.11 13.71 -18.25
CA VAL A 178 -13.81 13.81 -16.81
C VAL A 178 -14.69 14.88 -16.15
N VAL A 179 -14.78 16.07 -16.75
CA VAL A 179 -15.57 17.20 -16.22
C VAL A 179 -17.07 16.87 -16.15
N LEU A 180 -17.64 16.27 -17.21
CA LEU A 180 -19.05 15.88 -17.21
C LEU A 180 -19.34 14.73 -16.24
N ALA A 181 -18.42 13.78 -16.07
CA ALA A 181 -18.58 12.72 -15.07
C ALA A 181 -18.43 13.25 -13.63
N ALA A 182 -17.58 14.26 -13.40
CA ALA A 182 -17.47 14.94 -12.13
C ALA A 182 -18.75 15.70 -11.74
N GLN A 183 -19.41 16.37 -12.70
CA GLN A 183 -20.73 16.97 -12.46
C GLN A 183 -21.83 15.93 -12.17
N ALA A 184 -21.65 14.67 -12.58
CA ALA A 184 -22.59 13.58 -12.38
C ALA A 184 -22.37 12.77 -11.08
N ILE A 185 -21.46 13.21 -10.19
CA ILE A 185 -21.23 12.58 -8.88
C ILE A 185 -22.47 12.74 -7.99
N ASP A 186 -22.86 11.67 -7.31
CA ASP A 186 -24.09 11.57 -6.52
C ASP A 186 -23.94 12.28 -5.16
N TRP A 187 -23.97 13.62 -5.21
CA TRP A 187 -23.80 14.54 -4.08
C TRP A 187 -24.94 15.58 -4.03
N PRO A 188 -25.24 16.21 -2.88
CA PRO A 188 -26.26 17.26 -2.80
C PRO A 188 -25.97 18.46 -3.71
N GLU A 189 -27.04 18.96 -4.33
CA GLU A 189 -27.00 20.22 -5.10
C GLU A 189 -26.53 21.38 -4.21
N GLY A 190 -25.72 22.28 -4.79
CA GLY A 190 -25.07 23.38 -4.06
C GLY A 190 -23.89 22.97 -3.16
N LYS A 191 -23.71 21.67 -2.86
CA LYS A 191 -22.57 21.18 -2.07
C LYS A 191 -21.44 20.56 -2.91
N LEU A 192 -21.67 20.31 -4.19
CA LEU A 192 -20.64 19.89 -5.14
C LEU A 192 -20.32 21.04 -6.08
N ARG A 193 -19.04 21.38 -6.23
CA ARG A 193 -18.57 22.43 -7.16
C ARG A 193 -17.41 21.90 -7.97
N VAL A 194 -17.54 21.94 -9.30
CA VAL A 194 -16.49 21.45 -10.22
C VAL A 194 -15.71 22.64 -10.75
N HIS A 195 -14.38 22.54 -10.67
CA HIS A 195 -13.42 23.57 -11.07
C HIS A 195 -12.39 22.96 -12.02
N MET A 196 -12.38 23.44 -13.26
CA MET A 196 -11.35 23.16 -14.25
C MET A 196 -10.18 24.12 -13.99
N LEU A 197 -8.96 23.59 -13.85
CA LEU A 197 -7.75 24.38 -13.59
C LEU A 197 -6.79 24.34 -14.81
N ASP A 198 -6.81 25.37 -15.66
CA ASP A 198 -6.07 25.37 -16.93
C ASP A 198 -4.71 26.09 -16.84
N ASP A 199 -3.62 25.32 -16.85
CA ASP A 199 -2.26 25.86 -17.01
C ASP A 199 -1.92 26.18 -18.48
N GLY A 200 -2.78 25.79 -19.43
CA GLY A 200 -2.64 26.02 -20.87
C GLY A 200 -3.22 27.35 -21.36
N ARG A 201 -4.15 27.97 -20.61
CA ARG A 201 -4.91 29.20 -20.98
C ARG A 201 -5.63 29.09 -22.33
N ARG A 202 -6.35 27.99 -22.54
CA ARG A 202 -6.98 27.59 -23.81
C ARG A 202 -8.43 28.07 -23.87
N GLU A 203 -8.71 29.02 -24.76
CA GLU A 203 -10.04 29.65 -24.85
C GLU A 203 -11.17 28.64 -25.14
N GLU A 204 -10.90 27.55 -25.86
CA GLU A 204 -11.86 26.46 -26.10
C GLU A 204 -12.38 25.81 -24.81
N PHE A 205 -11.53 25.72 -23.78
CA PHE A 205 -11.91 25.20 -22.46
C PHE A 205 -12.70 26.21 -21.65
N LYS A 206 -12.31 27.49 -21.69
CA LYS A 206 -13.03 28.59 -21.05
C LYS A 206 -14.47 28.69 -21.59
N VAL A 207 -14.63 28.61 -22.92
CA VAL A 207 -15.94 28.56 -23.58
C VAL A 207 -16.70 27.29 -23.19
N PHE A 208 -16.07 26.12 -23.18
CA PHE A 208 -16.71 24.87 -22.75
C PHE A 208 -17.22 24.94 -21.30
N CYS A 209 -16.38 25.37 -20.35
CA CYS A 209 -16.77 25.49 -18.93
C CYS A 209 -17.93 26.46 -18.73
N GLN A 210 -17.95 27.60 -19.46
CA GLN A 210 -19.08 28.53 -19.46
C GLN A 210 -20.37 27.90 -19.99
N GLN A 211 -20.31 27.03 -21.02
CA GLN A 211 -21.49 26.34 -21.57
C GLN A 211 -22.12 25.32 -20.61
N ILE A 212 -21.35 24.77 -19.66
CA ILE A 212 -21.81 23.70 -18.74
C ILE A 212 -21.90 24.13 -17.27
N GLY A 213 -21.66 25.41 -16.96
CA GLY A 213 -21.72 25.92 -15.58
C GLY A 213 -20.60 25.41 -14.67
N VAL A 214 -19.40 25.19 -15.23
CA VAL A 214 -18.20 24.78 -14.49
C VAL A 214 -17.27 25.97 -14.29
N ASN A 215 -16.67 26.08 -13.11
CA ASN A 215 -15.71 27.15 -12.83
C ASN A 215 -14.43 26.92 -13.65
N TYR A 216 -14.00 27.92 -14.41
CA TYR A 216 -12.73 27.91 -15.13
C TYR A 216 -11.73 28.79 -14.39
N ILE A 217 -10.70 28.16 -13.81
CA ILE A 217 -9.62 28.80 -13.08
C ILE A 217 -8.36 28.71 -13.95
N THR A 218 -7.62 29.81 -14.06
CA THR A 218 -6.34 29.87 -14.77
C THR A 218 -5.46 30.97 -14.15
N ARG A 219 -4.19 31.03 -14.55
CA ARG A 219 -3.19 31.91 -13.97
C ARG A 219 -2.22 32.44 -15.03
N ASP A 220 -1.55 33.54 -14.71
CA ASP A 220 -0.60 34.23 -15.59
C ASP A 220 0.74 33.50 -15.79
N ASN A 221 1.08 32.58 -14.89
CA ASN A 221 2.38 31.90 -14.84
C ASN A 221 2.25 30.40 -14.51
N ASN A 222 3.18 29.57 -15.02
CA ASN A 222 3.18 28.11 -14.79
C ASN A 222 4.16 27.67 -13.69
N ARG A 223 4.49 28.54 -12.71
CA ARG A 223 5.46 28.19 -11.66
C ARG A 223 4.93 27.01 -10.83
N HIS A 224 5.83 26.11 -10.45
CA HIS A 224 5.52 24.89 -9.68
C HIS A 224 4.51 23.93 -10.36
N ALA A 225 4.24 24.07 -11.67
CA ALA A 225 3.39 23.20 -12.48
C ALA A 225 2.05 22.85 -11.79
N LYS A 226 1.61 21.58 -11.84
CA LYS A 226 0.36 21.08 -11.24
C LYS A 226 0.16 21.50 -9.78
N ALA A 227 1.20 21.47 -8.95
CA ALA A 227 1.12 21.91 -7.56
C ALA A 227 0.87 23.42 -7.43
N GLY A 228 1.49 24.22 -8.30
CA GLY A 228 1.21 25.66 -8.38
C GLY A 228 -0.20 25.97 -8.88
N ASN A 229 -0.72 25.20 -9.83
CA ASN A 229 -2.07 25.36 -10.38
C ASN A 229 -3.13 25.09 -9.30
N LEU A 230 -2.99 23.98 -8.57
CA LEU A 230 -3.79 23.67 -7.38
C LEU A 230 -3.72 24.77 -6.32
N ASN A 231 -2.52 25.31 -6.06
CA ASN A 231 -2.32 26.39 -5.08
C ASN A 231 -2.94 27.75 -5.48
N GLU A 232 -3.21 28.02 -6.77
CA GLU A 232 -4.00 29.19 -7.17
C GLU A 232 -5.50 28.94 -6.97
N ALA A 233 -5.99 27.73 -7.26
CA ALA A 233 -7.38 27.35 -7.00
C ALA A 233 -7.74 27.46 -5.51
N LEU A 234 -6.87 26.97 -4.62
CA LEU A 234 -7.04 27.04 -3.16
C LEU A 234 -7.12 28.47 -2.57
N LYS A 235 -6.89 29.53 -3.37
CA LYS A 235 -7.09 30.93 -2.94
C LYS A 235 -8.48 31.48 -3.26
N VAL A 236 -9.24 30.80 -4.13
CA VAL A 236 -10.50 31.27 -4.70
C VAL A 236 -11.65 30.27 -4.55
N THR A 237 -11.44 29.17 -3.84
CA THR A 237 -12.48 28.21 -3.45
C THR A 237 -12.41 27.92 -1.94
N ASP A 238 -13.52 27.49 -1.35
CA ASP A 238 -13.74 27.44 0.10
C ASP A 238 -14.43 26.15 0.59
N GLY A 239 -14.37 25.07 -0.20
CA GLY A 239 -14.98 23.78 0.15
C GLY A 239 -14.28 23.10 1.31
N GLU A 240 -15.05 22.46 2.19
CA GLU A 240 -14.54 21.73 3.36
C GLU A 240 -13.56 20.60 2.97
N PHE A 241 -13.77 19.99 1.79
CA PHE A 241 -12.89 18.97 1.22
C PHE A 241 -12.62 19.20 -0.27
N ILE A 242 -11.47 18.74 -0.74
CA ILE A 242 -11.06 18.81 -2.15
C ILE A 242 -10.88 17.39 -2.70
N ALA A 243 -11.51 17.10 -3.85
CA ALA A 243 -11.25 15.91 -4.64
C ALA A 243 -10.47 16.31 -5.91
N ILE A 244 -9.35 15.64 -6.20
CA ILE A 244 -8.51 15.96 -7.37
C ILE A 244 -8.58 14.80 -8.36
N PHE A 245 -8.95 15.09 -9.60
CA PHE A 245 -8.90 14.14 -10.72
C PHE A 245 -8.00 14.68 -11.83
N ASP A 246 -7.07 13.85 -12.31
CA ASP A 246 -6.25 14.18 -13.46
C ASP A 246 -7.11 14.24 -14.74
N ALA A 247 -6.59 14.90 -15.78
CA ALA A 247 -7.31 15.26 -17.00
C ALA A 247 -7.90 14.07 -17.81
N ASP A 248 -7.49 12.85 -17.48
CA ASP A 248 -7.92 11.56 -18.04
C ASP A 248 -8.59 10.62 -17.00
N HIS A 249 -8.58 10.96 -15.71
CA HIS A 249 -9.15 10.15 -14.62
C HIS A 249 -10.65 10.37 -14.44
N VAL A 250 -11.48 9.74 -15.29
CA VAL A 250 -12.95 9.83 -15.24
C VAL A 250 -13.51 9.26 -13.92
N PRO A 251 -14.15 10.06 -13.04
CA PRO A 251 -14.71 9.57 -11.78
C PRO A 251 -16.00 8.75 -11.96
N THR A 252 -16.29 7.89 -10.98
CA THR A 252 -17.58 7.18 -10.87
C THR A 252 -18.57 7.98 -10.02
N ARG A 253 -19.87 7.87 -10.32
CA ARG A 253 -20.90 8.66 -9.61
C ARG A 253 -20.90 8.47 -8.09
N SER A 254 -20.58 7.27 -7.62
CA SER A 254 -20.54 6.92 -6.20
C SER A 254 -19.25 7.32 -5.47
N PHE A 255 -18.27 7.95 -6.14
CA PHE A 255 -16.94 8.23 -5.59
C PHE A 255 -16.97 8.89 -4.20
N LEU A 256 -17.72 9.99 -4.03
CA LEU A 256 -17.79 10.68 -2.74
C LEU A 256 -18.52 9.87 -1.66
N GLN A 257 -19.52 9.07 -2.05
CA GLN A 257 -20.29 8.24 -1.10
C GLN A 257 -19.48 7.08 -0.50
N ILE A 258 -18.47 6.57 -1.21
CA ILE A 258 -17.58 5.49 -0.73
C ILE A 258 -16.31 6.00 -0.04
N THR A 259 -15.97 7.29 -0.21
CA THR A 259 -14.76 7.91 0.35
C THR A 259 -15.05 8.80 1.57
N MET A 260 -16.02 9.72 1.47
CA MET A 260 -16.21 10.80 2.44
C MET A 260 -16.57 10.33 3.86
N GLY A 261 -17.19 9.17 4.02
CA GLY A 261 -17.53 8.65 5.35
C GLY A 261 -16.32 8.30 6.22
N TRP A 262 -15.11 8.19 5.66
CA TRP A 262 -13.89 8.06 6.46
C TRP A 262 -13.46 9.39 7.11
N PHE A 263 -13.56 10.50 6.38
CA PHE A 263 -13.26 11.84 6.92
C PHE A 263 -14.22 12.23 8.06
N LEU A 264 -15.52 11.93 7.90
CA LEU A 264 -16.53 12.19 8.93
C LEU A 264 -16.44 11.27 10.16
N LYS A 265 -15.60 10.22 10.10
CA LYS A 265 -15.42 9.22 11.16
C LYS A 265 -14.15 9.45 11.98
N ASP A 266 -13.12 10.05 11.40
CA ASP A 266 -11.89 10.43 12.08
C ASP A 266 -11.51 11.87 11.71
N PRO A 267 -11.73 12.86 12.60
CA PRO A 267 -11.45 14.28 12.32
C PRO A 267 -9.95 14.59 12.18
N ASN A 268 -9.06 13.60 12.38
CA ASN A 268 -7.61 13.73 12.13
C ASN A 268 -7.21 13.24 10.73
N LEU A 269 -8.14 12.70 9.94
CA LEU A 269 -7.86 12.19 8.60
C LEU A 269 -7.74 13.35 7.60
N ALA A 270 -6.54 13.53 7.04
CA ALA A 270 -6.26 14.60 6.06
C ALA A 270 -6.16 14.12 4.59
N LEU A 271 -6.13 12.80 4.36
CA LEU A 271 -6.01 12.19 3.03
C LEU A 271 -6.61 10.77 3.04
N LEU A 272 -7.16 10.35 1.90
CA LEU A 272 -7.69 9.00 1.67
C LEU A 272 -7.06 8.36 0.42
#